data_AF-A0A2G7GY73-F1
#
_entry.id   AF-A0A2G7GY73-F1
#
_cell.length_a   1.000
_cell.length_b   1.000
_cell.length_c   1.000
_cell.angle_alpha   90.00
_cell.angle_beta   90.00
_cell.angle_gamma   90.00
#
_symmetry.space_group_name_H-M   'P 1'
#
loop_
_entity.id
_entity.type
_entity.pdbx_description
1 polymer ?
#
loop_
_entity_poly.entity_id
_entity_poly.type
_entity_poly.pdbx_seq_one_letter_code
_entity_poly.pdbx_strand_id
1 'polypeptide(L)'
;MVRGVNLSACKSVRLVQALLPLLLTGAAHAAAFSVGGEIRNPAATRALGSGDLRVLMTNLGGGWLLGMGPLNGTRFNVVVPGTFRPPVQPLDVCPGVNVTPAGARTYTAETLLVFNPATNAVATLVQADAPTDPAERGQWIYSDRTVTLRGRCAGLNTYYDLTLRPGWTGVTTESRDGRFEIRNARRNLPYWVQPVLSTAARQTFPTLFSGQRSAFNR
;
A
#
# COMPACT_ATOMS: atom_id res chain seq x y z
N MET A 1 -79.10 -43.39 9.95
CA MET A 1 -78.14 -42.29 9.75
C MET A 1 -77.14 -42.69 8.68
N VAL A 2 -76.71 -41.71 7.88
CA VAL A 2 -76.30 -41.85 6.48
C VAL A 2 -75.10 -42.79 6.24
N ARG A 3 -75.29 -43.59 5.18
CA ARG A 3 -74.38 -44.46 4.41
C ARG A 3 -72.91 -44.02 4.31
N GLY A 4 -72.02 -45.01 4.24
CA GLY A 4 -71.31 -45.26 2.96
C GLY A 4 -69.78 -45.27 2.96
N VAL A 5 -69.21 -46.47 2.74
CA VAL A 5 -68.17 -46.83 1.74
C VAL A 5 -66.86 -46.02 1.67
N ASN A 6 -65.78 -46.66 2.17
CA ASN A 6 -64.50 -47.02 1.52
C ASN A 6 -63.60 -46.01 0.76
N LEU A 7 -62.29 -46.29 0.91
CA LEU A 7 -61.15 -46.13 -0.02
C LEU A 7 -60.33 -44.82 -0.09
N SER A 8 -59.02 -45.05 -0.23
CA SER A 8 -58.00 -44.28 -0.99
C SER A 8 -56.95 -43.42 -0.26
N ALA A 9 -55.73 -43.97 -0.23
CA ALA A 9 -54.50 -43.49 -0.90
C ALA A 9 -53.77 -42.18 -0.49
N CYS A 10 -52.43 -42.33 -0.50
CA CYS A 10 -51.38 -41.36 -0.88
C CYS A 10 -51.09 -40.10 -0.03
N LYS A 11 -49.84 -40.01 0.48
CA LYS A 11 -48.85 -38.91 0.31
C LYS A 11 -47.62 -39.19 1.20
N SER A 12 -46.44 -39.54 0.66
CA SER A 12 -45.43 -38.65 0.07
C SER A 12 -44.93 -37.55 1.02
N VAL A 13 -43.81 -37.81 1.71
CA VAL A 13 -42.99 -36.79 2.39
C VAL A 13 -41.64 -36.73 1.65
N ARG A 14 -41.40 -35.64 0.91
CA ARG A 14 -40.09 -35.30 0.35
C ARG A 14 -39.44 -34.27 1.28
N LEU A 15 -38.28 -34.63 1.82
CA LEU A 15 -37.36 -33.70 2.49
C LEU A 15 -36.59 -32.94 1.38
N VAL A 16 -36.76 -31.62 1.32
CA VAL A 16 -35.93 -30.73 0.49
C VAL A 16 -35.23 -29.77 1.43
N GLN A 17 -33.94 -29.98 1.65
CA GLN A 17 -33.06 -29.04 2.35
C GLN A 17 -31.66 -29.13 1.72
N ALA A 18 -31.29 -28.13 0.92
CA ALA A 18 -29.97 -27.53 0.86
C ALA A 18 -29.95 -26.49 -0.29
N LEU A 19 -30.34 -25.25 0.05
CA LEU A 19 -29.99 -24.08 -0.73
C LEU A 19 -28.48 -23.85 -0.61
N LEU A 20 -27.73 -24.01 -1.71
CA LEU A 20 -26.40 -23.44 -1.86
C LEU A 20 -26.54 -21.95 -2.22
N PRO A 21 -25.97 -21.01 -1.45
CA PRO A 21 -25.65 -19.69 -1.96
C PRO A 21 -24.27 -19.78 -2.63
N LEU A 22 -24.23 -19.86 -3.96
CA LEU A 22 -23.00 -19.62 -4.71
C LEU A 22 -22.70 -18.12 -4.64
N LEU A 23 -21.83 -17.82 -3.68
CA LEU A 23 -21.24 -16.53 -3.40
C LEU A 23 -20.71 -15.86 -4.66
N LEU A 24 -21.01 -14.57 -4.76
CA LEU A 24 -20.35 -13.58 -5.61
C LEU A 24 -18.83 -13.77 -5.54
N THR A 25 -18.25 -14.39 -6.57
CA THR A 25 -16.82 -14.33 -6.86
C THR A 25 -16.49 -12.91 -7.31
N GLY A 26 -16.36 -11.98 -6.37
CA GLY A 26 -15.52 -10.81 -6.59
C GLY A 26 -14.14 -11.35 -6.92
N ALA A 27 -13.67 -11.15 -8.16
CA ALA A 27 -12.36 -11.59 -8.59
C ALA A 27 -11.32 -11.12 -7.59
N ALA A 28 -10.82 -12.06 -6.77
CA ALA A 28 -9.66 -11.83 -5.93
C ALA A 28 -8.51 -11.55 -6.88
N HIS A 29 -8.25 -10.27 -7.13
CA HIS A 29 -7.07 -9.85 -7.85
C HIS A 29 -5.89 -10.33 -7.01
N ALA A 30 -5.15 -11.31 -7.51
CA ALA A 30 -3.95 -11.77 -6.83
C ALA A 30 -3.07 -10.53 -6.54
N ALA A 31 -2.80 -10.26 -5.26
CA ALA A 31 -2.00 -9.11 -4.87
C ALA A 31 -0.53 -9.38 -5.24
N ALA A 32 0.13 -8.44 -5.92
CA ALA A 32 1.59 -8.50 -6.06
C ALA A 32 2.26 -8.24 -4.71
N PHE A 33 1.62 -7.40 -3.90
CA PHE A 33 2.20 -6.83 -2.69
C PHE A 33 1.12 -6.14 -1.86
N SER A 34 1.29 -6.14 -0.54
CA SER A 34 0.44 -5.40 0.38
C SER A 34 1.23 -4.75 1.50
N VAL A 35 0.83 -3.54 1.88
CA VAL A 35 1.34 -2.81 3.05
C VAL A 35 0.22 -2.67 4.06
N GLY A 36 0.39 -3.29 5.21
CA GLY A 36 -0.53 -3.16 6.34
C GLY A 36 0.13 -2.43 7.51
N GLY A 37 -0.68 -1.71 8.28
CA GLY A 37 -0.17 -0.95 9.41
C GLY A 37 -1.24 -0.43 10.36
N GLU A 38 -0.78 0.07 11.50
CA GLU A 38 -1.59 0.79 12.49
C GLU A 38 -1.08 2.23 12.64
N ILE A 39 -1.99 3.20 12.55
CA ILE A 39 -1.74 4.62 12.78
C ILE A 39 -1.68 4.88 14.28
N ARG A 40 -0.56 5.46 14.75
CA ARG A 40 -0.31 5.71 16.18
C ARG A 40 -0.82 7.06 16.68
N ASN A 41 -1.18 7.97 15.78
CA ASN A 41 -1.81 9.26 16.09
C ASN A 41 -3.17 9.43 15.39
N PRO A 42 -4.15 8.54 15.61
CA PRO A 42 -5.39 8.53 14.85
C PRO A 42 -6.24 9.79 14.99
N ALA A 43 -6.03 10.60 16.04
CA ALA A 43 -6.69 11.90 16.16
C ALA A 43 -6.37 12.86 15.01
N ALA A 44 -5.20 12.73 14.38
CA ALA A 44 -4.77 13.58 13.26
C ALA A 44 -5.61 13.35 11.99
N THR A 45 -6.25 12.19 11.82
CA THR A 45 -7.12 11.95 10.65
C THR A 45 -8.40 12.76 10.68
N ARG A 46 -8.82 13.25 11.86
CA ARG A 46 -10.04 14.07 12.00
C ARG A 46 -9.97 15.37 11.20
N ALA A 47 -8.76 15.90 10.98
CA ALA A 47 -8.56 17.09 10.17
C ALA A 47 -8.89 16.87 8.68
N LEU A 48 -8.99 15.61 8.23
CA LEU A 48 -9.44 15.24 6.88
C LEU A 48 -10.97 15.17 6.79
N GLY A 49 -11.69 15.35 7.90
CA GLY A 49 -13.14 15.17 8.01
C GLY A 49 -13.54 13.77 8.46
N SER A 50 -14.85 13.58 8.65
CA SER A 50 -15.45 12.28 8.95
C SER A 50 -15.70 11.46 7.68
N GLY A 51 -15.88 10.15 7.83
CA GLY A 51 -16.29 9.24 6.76
C GLY A 51 -15.22 8.26 6.30
N ASP A 52 -15.38 7.77 5.07
CA ASP A 52 -14.60 6.68 4.48
C ASP A 52 -13.20 7.12 4.06
N LEU A 53 -12.28 7.16 5.02
CA LEU A 53 -10.87 7.40 4.75
C LEU A 53 -10.23 6.24 3.99
N ARG A 54 -9.39 6.57 3.03
CA ARG A 54 -8.60 5.62 2.23
C ARG A 54 -7.13 5.86 2.45
N VAL A 55 -6.35 4.79 2.54
CA VAL A 55 -4.89 4.86 2.43
C VAL A 55 -4.51 4.56 0.99
N LEU A 56 -3.73 5.44 0.39
CA LEU A 56 -3.23 5.34 -0.97
C LEU A 56 -1.73 5.12 -0.94
N MET A 57 -1.21 4.18 -1.72
CA MET A 57 0.22 4.04 -1.99
C MET A 57 0.54 4.68 -3.32
N THR A 58 1.51 5.59 -3.33
CA THR A 58 1.75 6.47 -4.47
C THR A 58 3.24 6.62 -4.78
N ASN A 59 3.52 6.95 -6.03
CA ASN A 59 4.74 7.66 -6.39
C ASN A 59 4.29 9.06 -6.81
N LEU A 60 4.49 10.04 -5.92
CA LEU A 60 3.99 11.41 -6.12
C LEU A 60 4.72 12.12 -7.27
N GLY A 61 6.05 11.98 -7.37
CA GLY A 61 6.84 12.61 -8.44
C GLY A 61 6.43 12.19 -9.85
N GLY A 62 6.02 10.94 -10.02
CA GLY A 62 5.48 10.39 -11.26
C GLY A 62 3.95 10.45 -11.37
N GLY A 63 3.24 10.90 -10.33
CA GLY A 63 1.78 10.96 -10.29
C GLY A 63 1.07 9.60 -10.37
N TRP A 64 1.69 8.53 -9.85
CA TRP A 64 1.12 7.18 -9.91
C TRP A 64 0.34 6.80 -8.65
N LEU A 65 -0.86 6.26 -8.83
CA LEU A 65 -1.59 5.51 -7.81
C LEU A 65 -1.26 4.01 -7.94
N LEU A 66 -0.56 3.47 -6.95
CA LEU A 66 -0.01 2.11 -6.99
C LEU A 66 -0.90 1.10 -6.26
N GLY A 67 -1.49 1.55 -5.17
CA GLY A 67 -2.32 0.70 -4.33
C GLY A 67 -3.29 1.55 -3.53
N MET A 68 -4.36 0.93 -3.07
CA MET A 68 -5.30 1.57 -2.16
C MET A 68 -5.91 0.58 -1.19
N GLY A 69 -6.41 1.10 -0.07
CA GLY A 69 -7.12 0.33 0.94
C GLY A 69 -7.98 1.21 1.84
N PRO A 70 -9.01 0.65 2.50
CA PRO A 70 -9.76 1.39 3.52
C PRO A 70 -8.90 1.61 4.78
N LEU A 71 -9.14 2.72 5.46
CA LEU A 71 -8.69 2.94 6.83
C LEU A 71 -9.84 2.64 7.79
N ASN A 72 -9.76 1.51 8.48
CA ASN A 72 -10.78 1.03 9.42
C ASN A 72 -10.31 1.31 10.86
N GLY A 73 -10.84 2.39 11.45
CA GLY A 73 -10.35 2.89 12.73
C GLY A 73 -8.90 3.35 12.61
N THR A 74 -7.98 2.63 13.24
CA THR A 74 -6.53 2.92 13.19
C THR A 74 -5.77 2.04 12.20
N ARG A 75 -6.41 1.02 11.64
CA ARG A 75 -5.74 -0.01 10.83
C ARG A 75 -6.07 0.12 9.37
N PHE A 76 -5.07 -0.16 8.54
CA PHE A 76 -5.24 -0.19 7.10
C PHE A 76 -4.46 -1.35 6.49
N ASN A 77 -4.88 -1.73 5.28
CA ASN A 77 -4.12 -2.61 4.42
C ASN A 77 -4.25 -2.10 2.98
N VAL A 78 -3.15 -1.65 2.39
CA VAL A 78 -3.06 -1.21 1.01
C VAL A 78 -2.63 -2.38 0.14
N VAL A 79 -3.34 -2.62 -0.95
CA VAL A 79 -3.02 -3.68 -1.91
C VAL A 79 -2.56 -3.08 -3.23
N VAL A 80 -1.46 -3.61 -3.76
CA VAL A 80 -1.00 -3.36 -5.13
C VAL A 80 -1.43 -4.55 -6.02
N PRO A 81 -2.19 -4.31 -7.10
CA PRO A 81 -2.64 -5.38 -7.99
C PRO A 81 -1.49 -6.20 -8.59
N GLY A 82 -1.65 -7.53 -8.67
CA GLY A 82 -0.68 -8.44 -9.27
C GLY A 82 -0.42 -8.23 -10.76
N THR A 83 -1.35 -7.57 -11.43
CA THR A 83 -1.25 -7.17 -12.84
C THR A 83 -0.38 -5.93 -13.04
N PHE A 84 -0.12 -5.16 -11.98
CA PHE A 84 0.71 -3.97 -12.09
C PHE A 84 2.14 -4.35 -12.47
N ARG A 85 2.68 -3.63 -13.44
CA ARG A 85 4.08 -3.72 -13.86
C ARG A 85 4.68 -2.34 -13.63
N PRO A 86 5.45 -2.15 -12.55
CA PRO A 86 6.05 -0.85 -12.25
C PRO A 86 6.91 -0.38 -13.44
N PRO A 87 6.83 0.91 -13.82
CA PRO A 87 7.67 1.46 -14.88
C PRO A 87 9.10 1.67 -14.37
N VAL A 88 9.84 0.56 -14.24
CA VAL A 88 11.20 0.54 -13.67
C VAL A 88 12.20 1.32 -14.54
N GLN A 89 13.04 2.11 -13.88
CA GLN A 89 14.15 2.86 -14.48
C GLN A 89 15.48 2.24 -14.08
N PRO A 90 16.58 2.44 -14.84
CA PRO A 90 17.90 2.05 -14.39
C PRO A 90 18.16 2.52 -12.96
N LEU A 91 18.67 1.63 -12.11
CA LEU A 91 19.05 1.98 -10.74
C LEU A 91 20.19 2.99 -10.81
N ASP A 92 19.90 4.23 -10.45
CA ASP A 92 20.87 5.29 -10.33
C ASP A 92 21.32 5.41 -8.86
N VAL A 93 22.63 5.35 -8.64
CA VAL A 93 23.23 5.51 -7.31
C VAL A 93 24.36 6.51 -7.41
N CYS A 94 24.53 7.27 -6.33
CA CYS A 94 25.63 8.21 -6.20
C CYS A 94 27.01 7.52 -6.37
N PRO A 95 28.03 8.26 -6.86
CA PRO A 95 29.40 7.77 -6.90
C PRO A 95 29.88 7.27 -5.53
N GLY A 96 30.67 6.19 -5.49
CA GLY A 96 31.17 5.58 -4.24
C GLY A 96 30.27 4.48 -3.66
N VAL A 97 29.11 4.22 -4.27
CA VAL A 97 28.27 3.04 -3.99
C VAL A 97 28.47 2.00 -5.08
N ASN A 98 28.82 0.78 -4.66
CA ASN A 98 28.95 -0.37 -5.54
C ASN A 98 27.62 -1.12 -5.65
N VAL A 99 27.26 -1.47 -6.88
CA VAL A 99 26.02 -2.18 -7.22
C VAL A 99 26.37 -3.55 -7.81
N THR A 100 25.96 -4.62 -7.13
CA THR A 100 26.32 -5.99 -7.54
C THR A 100 25.11 -6.93 -7.53
N PRO A 101 24.76 -7.57 -8.67
CA PRO A 101 25.28 -7.31 -10.01
C PRO A 101 24.80 -5.96 -10.58
N ALA A 102 25.53 -5.41 -11.55
CA ALA A 102 25.14 -4.17 -12.22
C ALA A 102 23.87 -4.36 -13.10
N GLY A 103 23.28 -3.24 -13.51
CA GLY A 103 22.16 -3.22 -14.46
C GLY A 103 20.79 -3.55 -13.86
N ALA A 104 20.62 -3.42 -12.54
CA ALA A 104 19.30 -3.50 -11.91
C ALA A 104 18.43 -2.32 -12.34
N ARG A 105 17.11 -2.56 -12.42
CA ARG A 105 16.12 -1.51 -12.67
C ARG A 105 15.15 -1.46 -11.51
N THR A 106 14.93 -0.27 -11.00
CA THR A 106 14.14 -0.04 -9.79
C THR A 106 12.98 0.90 -10.01
N TYR A 107 12.02 0.83 -9.09
CA TYR A 107 10.93 1.78 -9.00
C TYR A 107 10.64 2.07 -7.54
N THR A 108 10.68 3.34 -7.15
CA THR A 108 10.45 3.75 -5.77
C THR A 108 8.98 4.07 -5.55
N ALA A 109 8.39 3.51 -4.51
CA ALA A 109 7.13 3.99 -3.97
C ALA A 109 7.42 4.77 -2.69
N GLU A 110 7.31 6.08 -2.80
CA GLU A 110 7.83 7.01 -1.81
C GLU A 110 6.80 7.34 -0.73
N THR A 111 5.51 7.36 -1.07
CA THR A 111 4.54 8.07 -0.24
C THR A 111 3.22 7.33 -0.08
N LEU A 112 2.84 7.13 1.18
CA LEU A 112 1.47 6.77 1.54
C LEU A 112 0.69 8.05 1.84
N LEU A 113 -0.58 8.08 1.46
CA LEU A 113 -1.49 9.20 1.72
C LEU A 113 -2.73 8.69 2.44
N VAL A 114 -3.26 9.46 3.38
CA VAL A 114 -4.64 9.31 3.87
C VAL A 114 -5.51 10.31 3.13
N PHE A 115 -6.52 9.81 2.42
CA PHE A 115 -7.39 10.60 1.57
C PHE A 115 -8.85 10.45 2.00
N ASN A 116 -9.56 11.57 2.09
CA ASN A 116 -11.00 11.61 2.26
C ASN A 116 -11.66 12.04 0.93
N PRO A 117 -12.42 11.15 0.26
CA PRO A 117 -13.08 11.49 -0.99
C PRO A 117 -14.22 12.49 -0.84
N ALA A 118 -14.89 12.56 0.33
CA ALA A 118 -16.02 13.43 0.56
C ALA A 118 -15.60 14.90 0.75
N THR A 119 -14.51 15.12 1.48
CA THR A 119 -13.95 16.47 1.72
C THR A 119 -12.86 16.85 0.71
N ASN A 120 -12.45 15.90 -0.15
CA ASN A 120 -11.31 16.05 -1.06
C ASN A 120 -9.99 16.40 -0.35
N ALA A 121 -9.86 16.07 0.93
CA ALA A 121 -8.68 16.36 1.73
C ALA A 121 -7.70 15.19 1.74
N VAL A 122 -6.40 15.48 1.81
CA VAL A 122 -5.32 14.50 1.87
C VAL A 122 -4.24 14.91 2.86
N ALA A 123 -3.69 13.93 3.57
CA ALA A 123 -2.51 14.07 4.41
C ALA A 123 -1.49 12.97 4.08
N THR A 124 -0.22 13.25 4.36
CA THR A 124 0.83 12.23 4.22
C THR A 124 0.76 11.24 5.38
N LEU A 125 0.92 9.95 5.08
CA LEU A 125 1.12 8.90 6.06
C LEU A 125 2.59 8.46 5.99
N VAL A 126 3.35 8.68 7.06
CA VAL A 126 4.77 8.31 7.11
C VAL A 126 4.96 7.07 7.97
N GLN A 127 5.81 6.15 7.50
CA GLN A 127 6.30 5.05 8.32
C GLN A 127 7.61 5.48 8.97
N ALA A 128 7.61 5.69 10.28
CA ALA A 128 8.76 6.26 10.97
C ALA A 128 8.77 5.91 12.46
N ASP A 129 9.93 6.00 13.12
CA ASP A 129 10.04 5.77 14.56
C ASP A 129 9.37 6.86 15.41
N ALA A 130 9.33 8.10 14.91
CA ALA A 130 8.63 9.23 15.52
C ALA A 130 7.77 10.01 14.50
N PRO A 131 6.69 10.70 14.94
CA PRO A 131 5.85 11.51 14.05
C PRO A 131 6.53 12.80 13.58
N THR A 132 7.42 13.36 14.40
CA THR A 132 8.16 14.61 14.17
C THR A 132 9.64 14.31 14.35
N ASP A 133 10.49 14.83 13.46
CA ASP A 133 11.95 14.64 13.46
C ASP A 133 12.41 13.17 13.65
N PRO A 134 11.90 12.22 12.84
CA PRO A 134 12.27 10.83 12.99
C PRO A 134 13.73 10.57 12.67
N ALA A 135 14.35 9.71 13.48
CA ALA A 135 15.66 9.17 13.16
C ALA A 135 15.55 8.05 12.13
N GLU A 136 14.41 7.34 12.05
CA GLU A 136 14.23 6.21 11.13
C GLU A 136 12.98 6.39 10.28
N ARG A 137 13.10 6.25 8.95
CA ARG A 137 11.98 6.32 8.00
C ARG A 137 11.96 5.12 7.06
N GLY A 138 10.79 4.52 6.88
CA GLY A 138 10.56 3.41 5.95
C GLY A 138 10.10 3.89 4.56
N GLN A 139 10.51 3.14 3.53
CA GLN A 139 10.11 3.31 2.14
C GLN A 139 10.07 1.95 1.43
N TRP A 140 9.46 1.91 0.24
CA TRP A 140 9.34 0.68 -0.54
C TRP A 140 9.98 0.83 -1.91
N ILE A 141 10.88 -0.08 -2.26
CA ILE A 141 11.57 -0.08 -3.55
C ILE A 141 11.27 -1.39 -4.25
N TYR A 142 10.72 -1.31 -5.46
CA TYR A 142 10.64 -2.44 -6.37
C TYR A 142 11.96 -2.61 -7.11
N SER A 143 12.43 -3.84 -7.26
CA SER A 143 13.56 -4.19 -8.13
C SER A 143 13.16 -5.31 -9.10
N ASP A 144 13.65 -5.24 -10.34
CA ASP A 144 13.45 -6.31 -11.33
C ASP A 144 14.33 -7.55 -11.05
N ARG A 145 15.37 -7.40 -10.22
CA ARG A 145 16.30 -8.48 -9.86
C ARG A 145 16.87 -8.33 -8.45
N THR A 146 17.55 -9.38 -7.98
CA THR A 146 18.37 -9.28 -6.78
C THR A 146 19.58 -8.37 -7.04
N VAL A 147 19.80 -7.39 -6.19
CA VAL A 147 20.98 -6.52 -6.26
C VAL A 147 21.39 -6.05 -4.87
N THR A 148 22.69 -5.98 -4.63
CA THR A 148 23.28 -5.46 -3.40
C THR A 148 23.90 -4.09 -3.67
N LEU A 149 23.56 -3.11 -2.82
CA LEU A 149 24.15 -1.78 -2.82
C LEU A 149 24.99 -1.63 -1.57
N ARG A 150 26.29 -1.36 -1.73
CA ARG A 150 27.22 -1.15 -0.62
C ARG A 150 28.17 0.00 -0.90
N GLY A 151 28.34 0.88 0.09
CA GLY A 151 29.33 1.95 0.03
C GLY A 151 28.79 3.26 0.57
N ARG A 152 29.49 4.34 0.27
CA ARG A 152 29.15 5.70 0.71
C ARG A 152 29.07 6.59 -0.51
N CYS A 153 28.04 7.41 -0.58
CA CYS A 153 28.00 8.50 -1.55
C CYS A 153 29.20 9.44 -1.36
N ALA A 154 30.01 9.59 -2.39
CA ALA A 154 31.12 10.53 -2.40
C ALA A 154 30.61 11.96 -2.13
N GLY A 155 31.24 12.65 -1.17
CA GLY A 155 30.87 14.01 -0.79
C GLY A 155 29.60 14.13 0.07
N LEU A 156 28.91 13.03 0.39
CA LEU A 156 27.72 13.02 1.24
C LEU A 156 27.90 12.10 2.46
N ASN A 157 27.10 12.30 3.50
CA ASN A 157 27.08 11.41 4.67
C ASN A 157 26.05 10.28 4.52
N THR A 158 25.79 9.85 3.29
CA THR A 158 24.82 8.80 2.99
C THR A 158 25.54 7.48 2.66
N TYR A 159 25.16 6.42 3.37
CA TYR A 159 25.76 5.11 3.31
C TYR A 159 24.70 4.09 2.88
N TYR A 160 25.07 3.18 2.00
CA TYR A 160 24.22 2.09 1.54
C TYR A 160 24.76 0.77 2.06
N ASP A 161 23.88 -0.02 2.65
CA ASP A 161 24.11 -1.42 2.97
C ASP A 161 22.77 -2.16 2.90
N LEU A 162 22.35 -2.49 1.68
CA LEU A 162 21.06 -3.14 1.43
C LEU A 162 21.13 -4.11 0.27
N THR A 163 20.22 -5.10 0.30
CA THR A 163 19.96 -6.03 -0.79
C THR A 163 18.51 -5.89 -1.23
N LEU A 164 18.27 -5.44 -2.45
CA LEU A 164 16.95 -5.50 -3.07
C LEU A 164 16.72 -6.90 -3.60
N ARG A 165 15.51 -7.42 -3.43
CA ARG A 165 15.05 -8.68 -4.04
C ARG A 165 14.17 -8.36 -5.25
N PRO A 166 13.99 -9.31 -6.18
CA PRO A 166 12.97 -9.17 -7.22
C PRO A 166 11.61 -8.91 -6.56
N GLY A 167 10.89 -7.88 -7.01
CA GLY A 167 9.68 -7.41 -6.36
C GLY A 167 9.93 -6.29 -5.36
N TRP A 168 8.98 -6.10 -4.44
CA TRP A 168 9.00 -5.02 -3.46
C TRP A 168 9.88 -5.37 -2.26
N THR A 169 10.78 -4.46 -1.92
CA THR A 169 11.65 -4.54 -0.74
C THR A 169 11.41 -3.33 0.16
N GLY A 170 11.18 -3.58 1.45
CA GLY A 170 11.16 -2.54 2.47
C GLY A 170 12.58 -2.04 2.75
N VAL A 171 12.77 -0.74 2.64
CA VAL A 171 14.06 -0.06 2.87
C VAL A 171 13.83 0.99 3.94
N THR A 172 14.84 1.17 4.77
CA THR A 172 14.85 2.17 5.82
C THR A 172 15.98 3.14 5.57
N THR A 173 15.72 4.43 5.79
CA THR A 173 16.76 5.46 5.97
C THR A 173 16.84 5.81 7.45
N GLU A 174 18.02 5.66 8.03
CA GLU A 174 18.31 5.93 9.43
C GLU A 174 19.32 7.07 9.57
N SER A 175 18.96 8.12 10.30
CA SER A 175 19.82 9.24 10.68
C SER A 175 20.45 8.95 12.04
N ARG A 176 21.78 8.88 12.09
CA ARG A 176 22.57 8.76 13.33
C ARG A 176 23.76 9.69 13.25
N ASP A 177 24.04 10.51 14.25
CA ASP A 177 25.29 11.29 14.34
C ASP A 177 25.66 12.08 13.06
N GLY A 178 24.67 12.61 12.33
CA GLY A 178 24.90 13.35 11.08
C GLY A 178 25.22 12.50 9.84
N ARG A 179 25.04 11.18 9.91
CA ARG A 179 25.05 10.23 8.76
C ARG A 179 23.67 9.64 8.52
N PHE A 180 23.41 9.30 7.27
CA PHE A 180 22.21 8.62 6.80
C PHE A 180 22.58 7.21 6.31
N GLU A 181 22.08 6.18 6.99
CA GLU A 181 22.27 4.79 6.62
C GLU A 181 21.02 4.27 5.91
N ILE A 182 21.16 3.82 4.68
CA ILE A 182 20.09 3.23 3.87
C ILE A 182 20.28 1.72 3.87
N ARG A 183 19.32 1.01 4.46
CA ARG A 183 19.39 -0.43 4.74
C ARG A 183 18.08 -1.13 4.44
N ASN A 184 18.10 -2.46 4.36
CA ASN A 184 16.85 -3.22 4.41
C ASN A 184 16.11 -2.95 5.73
N ALA A 185 14.79 -2.83 5.68
CA ALA A 185 13.96 -2.67 6.87
C ALA A 185 14.14 -3.88 7.81
N ARG A 186 14.50 -3.61 9.07
CA ARG A 186 14.77 -4.65 10.09
C ARG A 186 13.64 -4.82 11.09
N ARG A 187 12.82 -3.78 11.27
CA ARG A 187 11.68 -3.74 12.19
C ARG A 187 10.49 -3.09 11.51
N ASN A 188 9.30 -3.39 12.01
CA ASN A 188 8.08 -2.71 11.60
C ASN A 188 7.99 -1.38 12.34
N LEU A 189 8.22 -0.28 11.63
CA LEU A 189 8.03 1.06 12.16
C LEU A 189 6.54 1.42 12.19
N PRO A 190 6.10 2.21 13.20
CA PRO A 190 4.74 2.70 13.25
C PRO A 190 4.41 3.68 12.13
N TYR A 191 3.11 3.91 11.92
CA TYR A 191 2.62 4.89 10.95
C TYR A 191 2.08 6.14 11.65
N TRP A 192 2.40 7.29 11.08
CA TRP A 192 2.01 8.60 11.59
C TRP A 192 1.36 9.44 10.50
N VAL A 193 0.19 9.97 10.79
CA VAL A 193 -0.49 10.94 9.92
C VAL A 193 0.15 12.30 10.16
N GLN A 194 0.65 12.90 9.09
CA GLN A 194 1.21 14.25 9.09
C GLN A 194 0.08 15.29 9.00
N PRO A 195 0.36 16.58 9.22
CA PRO A 195 -0.60 17.65 8.96
C PRO A 195 -1.22 17.56 7.56
N VAL A 196 -2.44 18.10 7.41
CA VAL A 196 -3.17 18.10 6.14
C VAL A 196 -2.29 18.73 5.05
N LEU A 197 -2.03 17.95 4.01
CA LEU A 197 -1.19 18.35 2.88
C LEU A 197 -2.00 19.24 1.91
N SER A 198 -3.27 18.90 1.69
CA SER A 198 -4.18 19.69 0.86
C SER A 198 -5.63 19.39 1.19
N THR A 199 -6.49 20.40 1.12
CA THR A 199 -7.96 20.28 1.20
C THR A 199 -8.62 20.20 -0.20
N ALA A 200 -7.82 20.22 -1.26
CA ALA A 200 -8.25 20.13 -2.64
C ALA A 200 -7.41 19.10 -3.42
N ALA A 201 -7.29 17.89 -2.88
CA ALA A 201 -6.35 16.86 -3.33
C ALA A 201 -6.40 16.57 -4.84
N ARG A 202 -7.60 16.48 -5.43
CA ARG A 202 -7.77 16.30 -6.88
C ARG A 202 -7.25 17.45 -7.74
N GLN A 203 -7.25 18.67 -7.21
CA GLN A 203 -6.69 19.84 -7.90
C GLN A 203 -5.17 19.93 -7.68
N THR A 204 -4.70 19.59 -6.47
CA THR A 204 -3.27 19.58 -6.15
C THR A 204 -2.52 18.46 -6.88
N PHE A 205 -3.14 17.28 -7.03
CA PHE A 205 -2.53 16.11 -7.65
C PHE A 205 -3.41 15.55 -8.78
N PRO A 206 -3.64 16.31 -9.86
CA PRO A 206 -4.61 15.94 -10.89
C PRO A 206 -4.25 14.62 -11.56
N THR A 207 -2.97 14.39 -11.86
CA THR A 207 -2.49 13.14 -12.50
C THR A 207 -2.71 11.90 -11.62
N LEU A 208 -2.51 12.03 -10.31
CA LEU A 208 -2.71 10.94 -9.36
C LEU A 208 -4.18 10.50 -9.33
N PHE A 209 -5.09 11.47 -9.41
CA PHE A 209 -6.53 11.25 -9.25
C PHE A 209 -7.32 11.14 -10.56
N SER A 210 -6.68 11.39 -11.72
CA SER A 210 -7.32 11.25 -13.04
C SER A 210 -7.50 9.80 -13.48
N GLY A 211 -6.77 8.87 -12.84
CA GLY A 211 -6.69 7.46 -13.23
C GLY A 211 -5.69 7.20 -14.37
N GLN A 212 -5.19 8.21 -15.07
CA GLN A 212 -4.27 8.00 -16.20
C GLN A 212 -3.01 7.20 -15.83
N ARG A 213 -2.55 7.35 -14.58
CA ARG A 213 -1.39 6.63 -14.02
C ARG A 213 -1.81 5.86 -12.79
N SER A 214 -2.49 4.74 -13.01
CA SER A 214 -3.05 3.90 -11.96
C SER A 214 -2.71 2.43 -12.19
N ALA A 215 -2.23 1.75 -11.14
CA ALA A 215 -2.02 0.31 -11.14
C ALA A 215 -3.32 -0.50 -11.29
N PHE A 216 -4.47 0.15 -11.14
CA PHE A 216 -5.80 -0.44 -11.29
C PHE A 216 -6.34 -0.34 -12.72
N ASN A 217 -5.68 0.44 -13.58
CA ASN A 217 -6.05 0.56 -14.98
C ASN A 217 -5.20 -0.41 -15.81
N ARG A 218 -5.86 -1.14 -16.70
CA ARG A 218 -5.21 -2.05 -17.65
C ARG A 218 -4.75 -1.29 -18.88
#